data_AF-A0A378W0X3-F1
#
_entry.id   AF-A0A378W0X3-F1
#
_cell.length_a   1.000
_cell.length_b   1.000
_cell.length_c   1.000
_cell.angle_alpha   90.00
_cell.angle_beta   90.00
_cell.angle_gamma   90.00
#
_symmetry.space_group_name_H-M   'P 1'
#
loop_
_entity.id
_entity.type
_entity.pdbx_description
1 polymer ?
#
loop_
_entity_poly.entity_id
_entity_poly.type
_entity_poly.pdbx_seq_one_letter_code
_entity_poly.pdbx_strand_id
1 'polypeptide(L)'
;MEGPIFIPPCGHPHPISGESAPVTMGHEFSGVVYAVGEGVDDIKVGQHVVVEPYIIRDDVPTGEGSNYHLSKDMNFIGLGGCGGGLSEKSPSNAVGCIRFPTKSRWIKLL
;
A
#
# COMPACT_ATOMS: atom_id res chain seq x y z
N MET A 1 -5.67 13.72 23.92
CA MET A 1 -4.92 13.06 22.85
C MET A 1 -5.96 12.25 22.09
N GLU A 2 -6.36 12.71 20.91
CA GLU A 2 -7.26 11.92 20.03
C GLU A 2 -6.54 10.63 19.62
N GLY A 3 -7.30 9.55 19.48
CA GLY A 3 -6.79 8.21 19.20
C GLY A 3 -6.07 8.11 17.84
N PRO A 4 -5.75 6.89 17.36
CA PRO A 4 -5.01 6.74 16.11
C PRO A 4 -5.74 7.45 14.95
N ILE A 5 -5.14 8.51 14.42
CA ILE A 5 -5.78 9.46 13.49
C ILE A 5 -6.09 8.79 12.14
N PHE A 6 -5.28 7.82 11.73
CA PHE A 6 -5.38 7.17 10.42
C PHE A 6 -6.02 5.78 10.46
N ILE A 7 -6.09 5.14 11.63
CA ILE A 7 -6.66 3.79 11.75
C ILE A 7 -8.17 3.90 11.86
N PRO A 8 -8.94 3.32 10.93
CA PRO A 8 -10.39 3.39 10.98
C PRO A 8 -10.91 2.68 12.23
N PRO A 9 -11.79 3.31 13.03
CA PRO A 9 -12.34 2.70 14.23
C PRO A 9 -13.08 1.39 13.94
N CYS A 10 -13.11 0.46 14.90
CA CYS A 10 -13.84 -0.80 14.77
C CYS A 10 -15.28 -0.56 14.29
N GLY A 11 -15.70 -1.31 13.26
CA GLY A 11 -17.04 -1.20 12.68
C GLY A 11 -17.25 0.00 11.74
N HIS A 12 -16.23 0.82 11.54
CA HIS A 12 -16.25 1.99 10.65
C HIS A 12 -15.16 1.81 9.58
N PRO A 13 -15.38 0.92 8.59
CA PRO A 13 -14.36 0.57 7.63
C PRO A 13 -13.97 1.76 6.75
N HIS A 14 -12.70 1.80 6.39
CA HIS A 14 -12.20 2.74 5.40
C HIS A 14 -12.87 2.50 4.04
N PRO A 15 -13.37 3.53 3.34
CA PRO A 15 -14.21 3.36 2.15
C PRO A 15 -13.48 2.80 0.92
N ILE A 16 -12.14 2.73 0.93
CA ILE A 16 -11.36 2.12 -0.17
C ILE A 16 -10.92 0.70 0.18
N SER A 17 -10.30 0.49 1.34
CA SER A 17 -9.78 -0.83 1.74
C SER A 17 -10.86 -1.74 2.33
N GLY A 18 -11.98 -1.19 2.80
CA GLY A 18 -13.03 -1.95 3.48
C GLY A 18 -12.63 -2.46 4.87
N GLU A 19 -11.44 -2.09 5.36
CA GLU A 19 -10.90 -2.56 6.63
C GLU A 19 -11.11 -1.54 7.75
N SER A 20 -11.22 -2.03 8.98
CA SER A 20 -11.14 -1.25 10.21
C SER A 20 -10.25 -1.94 11.22
N ALA A 21 -9.95 -1.27 12.34
CA ALA A 21 -9.25 -1.91 13.45
C ALA A 21 -9.86 -3.28 13.82
N PRO A 22 -9.03 -4.29 14.15
CA PRO A 22 -7.56 -4.25 14.16
C PRO A 22 -6.94 -4.32 12.74
N VAL A 23 -5.86 -3.55 12.53
CA VAL A 23 -5.07 -3.57 11.30
C VAL A 23 -3.61 -3.94 11.61
N THR A 24 -2.96 -4.68 10.72
CA THR A 24 -1.50 -4.90 10.81
C THR A 24 -0.80 -3.57 10.51
N MET A 25 0.02 -3.08 11.44
CA MET A 25 0.65 -1.76 11.33
C MET A 25 1.93 -1.75 10.49
N GLY A 26 2.40 -0.54 10.14
CA GLY A 26 3.67 -0.29 9.45
C GLY A 26 3.47 0.25 8.05
N HIS A 27 3.65 1.56 7.89
CA HIS A 27 3.47 2.25 6.61
C HIS A 27 4.80 2.64 5.93
N GLU A 28 5.93 2.51 6.63
CA GLU A 28 7.27 2.73 6.06
C GLU A 28 8.02 1.41 6.09
N PHE A 29 8.22 0.80 4.92
CA PHE A 29 8.92 -0.48 4.82
C PHE A 29 9.51 -0.74 3.44
N SER A 30 10.47 -1.66 3.43
CA SER A 30 11.16 -2.17 2.24
C SER A 30 11.34 -3.68 2.39
N GLY A 31 11.55 -4.39 1.29
CA GLY A 31 11.77 -5.82 1.37
C GLY A 31 12.10 -6.44 0.01
N VAL A 32 11.93 -7.75 -0.07
CA VAL A 32 12.18 -8.53 -1.28
C VAL A 32 10.89 -9.11 -1.84
N VAL A 33 10.67 -8.95 -3.15
CA VAL A 33 9.50 -9.49 -3.85
C VAL A 33 9.50 -11.02 -3.75
N TYR A 34 8.49 -11.58 -3.09
CA TYR A 34 8.31 -13.02 -2.92
C TYR A 34 7.42 -13.62 -4.02
N ALA A 35 6.40 -12.89 -4.44
CA ALA A 35 5.45 -13.30 -5.47
C ALA A 35 4.93 -12.08 -6.24
N VAL A 36 4.51 -12.33 -7.48
CA VAL A 36 4.04 -11.32 -8.44
C VAL A 36 2.69 -11.78 -8.98
N GLY A 37 1.72 -10.86 -9.06
CA GLY A 37 0.38 -11.15 -9.58
C GLY A 37 0.34 -11.29 -11.11
N GLU A 38 -0.76 -11.84 -11.64
CA GLU A 38 -0.99 -11.89 -13.09
C GLU A 38 -1.05 -10.48 -13.69
N GLY A 39 -0.43 -10.30 -14.85
CA GLY A 39 -0.38 -9.01 -15.57
C GLY A 39 0.66 -8.02 -15.05
N VAL A 40 1.54 -8.42 -14.13
CA VAL A 40 2.70 -7.64 -13.68
C VAL A 40 3.95 -8.16 -14.40
N ASP A 41 4.55 -7.33 -15.24
CA ASP A 41 5.67 -7.70 -16.13
C ASP A 41 6.94 -6.88 -15.88
N ASP A 42 6.84 -5.80 -15.11
CA ASP A 42 7.92 -4.86 -14.81
C ASP A 42 8.69 -5.16 -13.50
N ILE A 43 8.15 -6.06 -12.67
CA ILE A 43 8.73 -6.48 -11.40
C ILE A 43 8.84 -8.00 -11.31
N LYS A 44 9.92 -8.49 -10.68
CA LYS A 44 10.26 -9.91 -10.58
C LYS A 44 10.48 -10.34 -9.13
N VAL A 45 10.22 -11.62 -8.87
CA VAL A 45 10.60 -12.29 -7.61
C VAL A 45 12.11 -12.11 -7.36
N GLY A 46 12.48 -11.87 -6.10
CA GLY A 46 13.85 -11.60 -5.67
C GLY A 46 14.29 -10.14 -5.80
N GLN A 47 13.46 -9.27 -6.35
CA GLN A 47 13.79 -7.85 -6.48
C GLN A 47 13.64 -7.10 -5.15
N HIS A 48 14.60 -6.24 -4.82
CA HIS A 48 14.49 -5.32 -3.68
C HIS A 48 13.64 -4.10 -4.06
N VAL A 49 12.65 -3.77 -3.24
CA VAL A 49 11.76 -2.62 -3.46
C VAL A 49 11.47 -1.90 -2.14
N VAL A 50 11.07 -0.64 -2.24
CA VAL A 50 10.45 0.11 -1.13
C VAL A 50 8.97 0.31 -1.45
N VAL A 51 8.12 0.37 -0.43
CA VAL A 51 6.69 0.59 -0.62
C VAL A 51 6.36 2.07 -0.49
N GLU A 52 5.70 2.60 -1.51
CA GLU A 52 4.92 3.82 -1.48
C GLU A 52 3.49 3.46 -1.01
N PRO A 53 3.14 3.74 0.24
CA PRO A 53 2.05 3.04 0.93
C PRO A 53 0.68 3.67 0.67
N TYR A 54 0.36 4.16 -0.53
CA TYR A 54 -0.92 4.83 -0.77
C TYR A 54 -2.07 3.83 -0.99
N ILE A 55 -3.18 4.08 -0.28
CA ILE A 55 -4.51 3.52 -0.56
C ILE A 55 -5.31 4.63 -1.25
N ILE A 56 -5.48 4.50 -2.57
CA ILE A 56 -6.24 5.43 -3.42
C ILE A 56 -7.22 4.63 -4.30
N ARG A 57 -8.21 5.31 -4.87
CA ARG A 57 -9.18 4.68 -5.78
C ARG A 57 -8.53 4.40 -7.14
N ASP A 58 -9.03 3.37 -7.82
CA ASP A 58 -8.49 2.94 -9.12
C ASP A 58 -8.62 3.99 -10.23
N ASP A 59 -9.54 4.94 -10.09
CA ASP A 59 -9.79 6.03 -11.03
C ASP A 59 -8.92 7.27 -10.78
N VAL A 60 -8.11 7.29 -9.71
CA VAL A 60 -7.23 8.41 -9.38
C VAL A 60 -5.96 8.36 -10.26
N PRO A 61 -5.66 9.42 -11.04
CA PRO A 61 -4.44 9.48 -11.83
C PRO A 61 -3.18 9.54 -10.95
N THR A 62 -2.17 8.72 -11.26
CA THR A 62 -0.86 8.68 -10.57
C THR A 62 0.31 9.11 -11.46
N GLY A 63 -0.01 9.73 -12.61
CA GLY A 63 0.98 10.24 -13.56
C GLY A 63 1.78 11.43 -13.02
N GLU A 64 2.80 11.83 -13.78
CA GLU A 64 3.57 13.04 -13.46
C GLU A 64 2.67 14.28 -13.37
N GLY A 65 2.88 15.11 -12.35
CA GLY A 65 2.06 16.31 -12.09
C GLY A 65 0.69 16.06 -11.47
N SER A 66 0.32 14.80 -11.19
CA SER A 66 -0.91 14.48 -10.47
C SER A 66 -0.76 14.68 -8.95
N ASN A 67 -1.87 15.04 -8.29
CA ASN A 67 -1.94 15.25 -6.84
C ASN A 67 -2.69 14.10 -6.14
N TYR A 68 -2.35 12.84 -6.46
CA TYR A 68 -3.06 11.67 -5.89
C TYR A 68 -2.94 11.57 -4.37
N HIS A 69 -1.87 12.13 -3.78
CA HIS A 69 -1.70 12.25 -2.34
C HIS A 69 -2.75 13.15 -1.66
N LEU A 70 -3.52 13.93 -2.43
CA LEU A 70 -4.65 14.75 -1.95
C LEU A 70 -6.01 14.17 -2.37
N SER A 71 -6.03 12.97 -2.94
CA SER A 71 -7.28 12.37 -3.42
C SER A 71 -8.24 12.09 -2.26
N LYS A 72 -9.53 12.17 -2.58
CA LYS A 72 -10.60 11.95 -1.59
C LYS A 72 -10.52 10.53 -1.04
N ASP A 73 -10.64 10.42 0.28
CA ASP A 73 -10.61 9.16 1.03
C ASP A 73 -9.27 8.40 0.91
N MET A 74 -8.18 9.10 0.59
CA MET A 74 -6.84 8.51 0.63
C MET A 74 -6.46 8.11 2.06
N ASN A 75 -5.77 6.98 2.18
CA ASN A 75 -5.12 6.57 3.43
C ASN A 75 -3.84 5.78 3.12
N PHE A 76 -3.21 5.21 4.14
CA PHE A 76 -1.93 4.51 4.01
C PHE A 76 -2.03 3.01 4.31
N ILE A 77 -1.33 2.18 3.53
CA ILE A 77 -1.11 0.77 3.86
C ILE A 77 -0.46 0.69 5.24
N GLY A 78 -0.97 -0.20 6.09
CA GLY A 78 -0.49 -0.33 7.47
C GLY A 78 -1.00 0.73 8.44
N LEU A 79 -1.93 1.60 8.01
CA LEU A 79 -2.74 2.46 8.88
C LEU A 79 -4.23 2.36 8.53
N GLY A 80 -4.58 2.49 7.24
CA GLY A 80 -5.94 2.33 6.71
C GLY A 80 -6.33 0.91 6.31
N GLY A 81 -5.43 -0.06 6.47
CA GLY A 81 -5.64 -1.47 6.10
C GLY A 81 -4.58 -2.01 5.14
N CYS A 82 -4.94 -3.05 4.38
CA CYS A 82 -4.12 -3.71 3.36
C CYS A 82 -2.86 -4.41 3.88
N GLY A 83 -2.71 -4.59 5.19
CA GLY A 83 -1.59 -5.33 5.81
C GLY A 83 -0.24 -4.59 5.78
N GLY A 84 0.14 -3.93 6.87
CA GLY A 84 1.39 -3.17 6.98
C GLY A 84 2.69 -3.97 7.12
N GLY A 85 3.81 -3.25 7.04
CA GLY A 85 5.18 -3.78 7.04
C GLY A 85 5.71 -4.26 8.40
N LEU A 86 4.99 -4.09 9.51
CA LEU A 86 5.34 -4.76 10.78
C LEU A 86 4.83 -6.20 10.78
N SER A 87 5.15 -6.91 9.70
CA SER A 87 4.81 -8.30 9.44
C SER A 87 5.87 -8.94 8.56
N GLU A 88 6.00 -10.26 8.63
CA GLU A 88 6.92 -10.99 7.73
C GLU A 88 6.44 -10.99 6.28
N LYS A 89 5.16 -10.71 6.04
CA LYS A 89 4.53 -10.77 4.73
C LYS A 89 3.44 -9.71 4.60
N SER A 90 3.67 -8.74 3.72
CA SER A 90 2.70 -7.69 3.40
C SER A 90 2.29 -7.77 1.91
N PRO A 91 0.99 -7.76 1.59
CA PRO A 91 0.51 -7.53 0.24
C PRO A 91 0.51 -6.02 -0.08
N SER A 92 1.02 -5.63 -1.23
CA SER A 92 1.00 -4.24 -1.69
C SER A 92 0.70 -4.16 -3.18
N ASN A 93 0.08 -3.08 -3.66
CA ASN A 93 0.00 -2.82 -5.10
C ASN A 93 1.40 -2.50 -5.55
N ALA A 94 1.91 -3.05 -6.64
CA ALA A 94 3.16 -2.54 -7.15
C ALA A 94 3.03 -1.15 -7.75
N VAL A 95 1.82 -0.63 -8.02
CA VAL A 95 1.62 0.83 -8.22
C VAL A 95 2.21 1.64 -7.08
N GLY A 96 2.12 1.11 -5.86
CA GLY A 96 2.78 1.63 -4.67
C GLY A 96 4.08 0.90 -4.31
N CYS A 97 4.78 0.26 -5.24
CA CYS A 97 6.14 -0.24 -4.99
C CYS A 97 7.10 0.57 -5.83
N ILE A 98 7.83 1.47 -5.16
CA ILE A 98 8.94 2.17 -5.78
C ILE A 98 10.09 1.17 -5.86
N ARG A 99 10.29 0.67 -7.06
CA ARG A 99 11.51 -0.01 -7.44
C ARG A 99 12.68 0.95 -7.26
N PHE A 100 13.80 0.46 -6.75
CA PHE A 100 15.07 1.09 -7.10
C PHE A 100 15.25 0.94 -8.62
N PRO A 101 15.29 2.05 -9.38
CA PRO A 101 14.21 2.61 -10.22
C PRO A 101 13.32 1.64 -11.06
N THR A 102 12.01 1.98 -11.18
CA THR A 102 10.95 1.70 -12.22
C THR A 102 9.75 0.71 -11.97
N LYS A 103 8.63 1.21 -11.36
CA LYS A 103 7.13 1.02 -11.56
C LYS A 103 6.52 -0.42 -11.77
N SER A 104 5.21 -0.77 -11.77
CA SER A 104 4.16 -0.68 -10.72
C SER A 104 2.75 -1.41 -10.94
N ARG A 105 2.45 -2.68 -10.48
CA ARG A 105 1.17 -3.37 -9.98
C ARG A 105 1.40 -4.68 -9.11
N TRP A 106 0.48 -5.09 -8.20
CA TRP A 106 0.62 -5.92 -6.95
C TRP A 106 1.82 -6.89 -6.70
N ILE A 107 2.44 -6.79 -5.51
CA ILE A 107 3.61 -7.52 -4.98
C ILE A 107 3.38 -8.02 -3.56
N LYS A 108 4.01 -9.15 -3.21
CA LYS A 108 4.17 -9.60 -1.83
C LYS A 108 5.61 -9.42 -1.37
N LEU A 109 5.82 -8.77 -0.24
CA LEU A 109 7.14 -8.51 0.35
C LEU A 109 7.43 -9.45 1.52
N LEU A 110 8.70 -9.91 1.61
CA LEU A 110 9.31 -10.43 2.84
C LEU A 110 10.03 -9.30 3.57
#